data_AF-A0A925VPW0-F1
#
_entry.id   AF-A0A925VPW0-F1
#
_cell.length_a   1.000
_cell.length_b   1.000
_cell.length_c   1.000
_cell.angle_alpha   90.00
_cell.angle_beta   90.00
_cell.angle_gamma   90.00
#
_symmetry.space_group_name_H-M   'P 1'
#
loop_
_entity.id
_entity.type
_entity.pdbx_description
1 polymer ?
#
loop_
_entity_poly.entity_id
_entity_poly.type
_entity_poly.pdbx_seq_one_letter_code
_entity_poly.pdbx_strand_id
1 'polypeptide(L)'
;MHNQRRQRNLILLATAVVLLLLAGVGAAALLRPRPIITLNDAVAAVLDRRGIAHERVTTGRAHPITGIYFSYAFDVSVQFGDGSSAVGTIDCSPSQSACFVDMRRLGVHYERMPALERDTRWEWLAWARRVLRRVAALTP
;
A
#
# COMPACT_ATOMS: atom_id res chain seq x y z
N MET A 1 -8.12 21.80 51.82
CA MET A 1 -6.92 21.18 51.20
C MET A 1 -7.19 19.90 50.39
N HIS A 2 -8.33 19.21 50.55
CA HIS A 2 -8.63 17.94 49.83
C HIS A 2 -8.96 18.13 48.33
N ASN A 3 -9.61 19.25 47.97
CA ASN A 3 -10.06 19.51 46.60
C ASN A 3 -8.92 19.85 45.61
N GLN A 4 -7.88 20.51 46.11
CA GLN A 4 -6.72 20.95 45.32
C GLN A 4 -5.80 19.78 44.91
N ARG A 5 -5.68 18.74 45.76
CA ARG A 5 -4.99 17.49 45.43
C ARG A 5 -5.75 16.66 44.39
N ARG A 6 -7.10 16.63 44.46
CA ARG A 6 -7.95 15.97 43.47
C ARG A 6 -7.85 16.62 42.09
N GLN A 7 -7.89 17.95 42.02
CA GLN A 7 -7.71 18.68 40.76
C GLN A 7 -6.32 18.45 40.15
N ARG A 8 -5.26 18.48 40.97
CA ARG A 8 -3.89 18.23 40.48
C ARG A 8 -3.72 16.80 39.94
N ASN A 9 -4.33 15.81 40.60
CA ASN A 9 -4.29 14.42 40.12
C ASN A 9 -5.11 14.23 38.84
N LEU A 10 -6.24 14.92 38.69
CA LEU A 10 -7.03 14.89 37.45
C LEU A 10 -6.28 15.51 36.28
N ILE A 11 -5.56 16.61 36.49
CA ILE A 11 -4.74 17.26 35.45
C ILE A 11 -3.59 16.33 35.02
N LEU A 12 -2.92 15.67 35.97
CA LEU A 12 -1.84 14.71 35.69
C LEU A 12 -2.34 13.48 34.92
N LEU A 13 -3.52 12.96 35.28
CA LEU A 13 -4.15 11.86 34.55
C LEU A 13 -4.53 12.26 33.13
N ALA A 14 -5.14 13.44 32.96
CA ALA A 14 -5.53 13.94 31.64
C ALA A 14 -4.31 14.16 30.72
N THR A 15 -3.22 14.72 31.25
CA THR A 15 -1.97 14.91 30.49
C THR A 15 -1.29 13.58 30.14
N ALA A 16 -1.27 12.60 31.06
CA ALA A 16 -0.74 11.28 30.78
C ALA A 16 -1.54 10.55 29.68
N VAL A 17 -2.87 10.65 29.70
CA VAL A 17 -3.74 10.06 28.67
C VAL A 17 -3.50 10.71 27.30
N VAL A 18 -3.40 12.04 27.23
CA VAL A 18 -3.11 12.75 25.97
C VAL A 18 -1.75 12.36 25.42
N LEU A 19 -0.71 12.26 26.26
CA LEU A 19 0.62 11.81 25.84
C LEU A 19 0.61 10.36 25.32
N LEU A 20 -0.11 9.46 25.98
CA LEU A 20 -0.29 8.07 25.51
C LEU A 20 -1.02 8.00 24.16
N LEU A 21 -2.05 8.82 23.95
CA LEU A 21 -2.77 8.89 22.68
C LEU A 21 -1.87 9.43 21.56
N LEU A 22 -1.08 10.48 21.82
CA LEU A 22 -0.14 11.03 20.84
C LEU A 22 0.98 10.02 20.49
N ALA A 23 1.51 9.31 21.48
CA ALA A 23 2.49 8.25 21.25
C ALA A 23 1.91 7.09 20.43
N GLY A 24 0.67 6.67 20.72
CA GLY A 24 -0.04 5.65 19.96
C GLY A 24 -0.29 6.05 18.51
N VAL A 25 -0.70 7.30 18.27
CA VAL A 25 -0.89 7.83 16.90
C VAL A 25 0.44 7.93 16.15
N GLY A 26 1.52 8.37 16.81
CA GLY A 26 2.85 8.42 16.21
C GLY A 26 3.38 7.04 15.82
N ALA A 27 3.23 6.05 16.70
CA ALA A 27 3.59 4.67 16.43
C ALA A 27 2.76 4.07 15.27
N ALA A 28 1.45 4.33 15.24
CA ALA A 28 0.57 3.88 14.16
C ALA A 28 0.88 4.54 12.80
N ALA A 29 1.37 5.79 12.80
CA ALA A 29 1.81 6.47 11.58
C ALA A 29 3.12 5.87 11.04
N LEU A 30 4.03 5.45 11.91
CA LEU A 30 5.27 4.76 11.55
C LEU A 30 5.04 3.32 11.07
N LEU A 31 4.04 2.65 11.63
CA LEU A 31 3.62 1.29 11.27
C LEU A 31 2.65 1.26 10.09
N ARG A 32 2.24 2.41 9.56
CA ARG A 32 1.28 2.46 8.46
C ARG A 32 1.94 1.85 7.22
N PRO A 33 1.34 0.79 6.62
CA PRO A 33 1.84 0.25 5.37
C PRO A 33 1.92 1.38 4.35
N ARG A 34 3.06 1.52 3.67
CA ARG A 34 3.16 2.48 2.57
C ARG A 34 2.08 2.12 1.52
N PRO A 35 1.30 3.09 1.02
CA PRO A 35 0.30 2.80 0.01
C PRO A 35 1.00 2.22 -1.21
N ILE A 36 0.44 1.13 -1.75
CA ILE A 36 1.01 0.41 -2.89
C ILE A 36 0.39 1.00 -4.16
N ILE A 37 1.07 2.01 -4.70
CA ILE A 37 0.53 2.83 -5.80
C ILE A 37 1.08 2.33 -7.14
N THR A 38 2.31 1.84 -7.15
CA THR A 38 3.04 1.43 -8.36
C THR A 38 3.37 -0.06 -8.37
N LEU A 39 3.67 -0.60 -9.56
CA LEU A 39 4.17 -1.98 -9.69
C LEU A 39 5.49 -2.16 -8.93
N ASN A 40 6.34 -1.13 -8.85
CA ASN A 40 7.56 -1.14 -8.04
C ASN A 40 7.24 -1.36 -6.56
N ASP A 41 6.26 -0.63 -6.01
CA ASP A 41 5.84 -0.76 -4.62
C ASP A 41 5.29 -2.15 -4.33
N ALA A 42 4.54 -2.71 -5.29
CA ALA A 42 3.94 -4.03 -5.14
C ALA A 42 4.99 -5.14 -5.15
N VAL A 43 6.05 -5.01 -5.96
CA VAL A 43 7.20 -5.94 -5.94
C VAL A 43 8.01 -5.76 -4.67
N ALA A 44 8.30 -4.52 -4.25
CA ALA A 44 8.98 -4.23 -2.99
C ALA A 44 8.26 -4.89 -1.81
N ALA A 45 6.93 -4.80 -1.76
CA ALA A 45 6.12 -5.46 -0.73
C ALA A 45 6.16 -7.00 -0.79
N VAL A 46 6.40 -7.62 -1.95
CA VAL A 46 6.66 -9.07 -2.04
C VAL A 46 8.04 -9.38 -1.44
N LEU A 47 9.06 -8.61 -1.79
CA LEU A 47 10.43 -8.79 -1.27
C LEU A 47 10.49 -8.60 0.25
N ASP A 48 9.83 -7.57 0.77
CA ASP A 48 9.75 -7.29 2.21
C ASP A 48 9.11 -8.45 2.99
N ARG A 49 8.01 -9.01 2.46
CA ARG A 49 7.34 -10.17 3.06
C ARG A 49 8.23 -11.42 3.09
N ARG A 50 9.16 -11.52 2.14
CA ARG A 50 10.14 -12.61 2.06
C ARG A 50 11.42 -12.31 2.85
N GLY A 51 11.55 -11.14 3.46
CA GLY A 51 12.77 -10.73 4.17
C GLY A 51 13.95 -10.45 3.23
N ILE A 52 13.69 -10.14 1.96
CA ILE A 52 14.73 -9.87 0.96
C ILE A 52 15.02 -8.36 0.99
N ALA A 53 16.17 -8.00 1.56
CA ALA A 53 16.66 -6.63 1.54
C ALA A 53 16.89 -6.18 0.10
N HIS A 54 16.49 -4.96 -0.23
CA HIS A 54 16.65 -4.36 -1.55
C HIS A 54 16.74 -2.83 -1.42
N GLU A 55 17.44 -2.19 -2.34
CA GLU A 55 17.56 -0.72 -2.37
C GLU A 55 16.60 -0.08 -3.36
N ARG A 56 16.44 -0.72 -4.52
CA ARG A 56 15.64 -0.16 -5.61
C ARG A 56 14.99 -1.25 -6.43
N VAL A 57 13.71 -1.04 -6.73
CA VAL A 57 12.96 -1.84 -7.70
C VAL A 57 12.63 -0.96 -8.90
N THR A 58 12.88 -1.49 -10.10
CA THR A 58 12.59 -0.83 -11.37
C THR A 58 11.83 -1.77 -12.30
N THR A 59 10.61 -1.40 -12.65
CA THR A 59 9.84 -2.07 -13.71
C THR A 59 10.07 -1.43 -15.07
N GLY A 60 10.27 -2.28 -16.08
CA GLY A 60 10.36 -1.92 -17.49
C GLY A 60 9.00 -1.63 -18.13
N ARG A 61 8.99 -1.53 -19.45
CA ARG A 61 7.75 -1.31 -20.22
C ARG A 61 6.94 -2.60 -20.32
N ALA A 62 5.62 -2.44 -20.39
CA ALA A 62 4.72 -3.54 -20.71
C ALA A 62 5.03 -4.10 -22.11
N HIS A 63 5.02 -5.42 -22.23
CA HIS A 63 5.06 -6.13 -23.50
C HIS A 63 4.02 -7.25 -23.51
N PRO A 64 3.42 -7.56 -24.68
CA PRO A 64 2.43 -8.62 -24.78
C PRO A 64 3.08 -9.99 -24.55
N ILE A 65 2.39 -10.86 -23.84
CA ILE A 65 2.73 -12.29 -23.80
C ILE A 65 2.08 -12.94 -25.01
N THR A 66 2.86 -13.61 -25.86
CA THR A 66 2.35 -14.28 -27.05
C THR A 66 1.49 -15.49 -26.66
N GLY A 67 0.20 -15.41 -26.96
CA GLY A 67 -0.79 -16.45 -26.63
C GLY A 67 -2.21 -15.88 -26.63
N ILE A 68 -3.22 -16.75 -26.66
CA ILE A 68 -4.64 -16.44 -26.94
C ILE A 68 -5.30 -15.51 -25.88
N TYR A 69 -4.53 -15.01 -24.91
CA TYR A 69 -4.97 -14.14 -23.83
C TYR A 69 -4.16 -12.83 -23.84
N PHE A 70 -4.85 -11.69 -23.90
CA PHE A 70 -4.30 -10.33 -23.81
C PHE A 70 -3.67 -10.04 -22.43
N SER A 71 -2.64 -10.79 -22.07
CA SER A 71 -1.85 -10.63 -20.85
C SER A 71 -0.62 -9.78 -21.16
N TYR A 72 -0.23 -8.97 -20.18
CA TYR A 72 0.91 -8.08 -20.30
C TYR A 72 1.97 -8.53 -19.30
N ALA A 73 3.20 -8.64 -19.79
CA ALA A 73 4.38 -8.86 -18.99
C ALA A 73 5.17 -7.55 -18.84
N PHE A 74 5.90 -7.44 -17.74
CA PHE A 74 6.86 -6.36 -17.51
C PHE A 74 8.16 -6.99 -17.02
N ASP A 75 9.29 -6.54 -17.57
CA ASP A 75 10.58 -6.83 -16.96
C ASP A 75 10.68 -6.10 -15.61
N VAL A 76 11.28 -6.75 -14.61
CA VAL A 76 11.59 -6.10 -13.33
C VAL A 76 13.05 -6.34 -12.97
N SER A 77 13.71 -5.30 -12.48
CA SER A 77 15.06 -5.35 -11.94
C SER A 77 15.09 -4.86 -10.50
N VAL A 78 15.79 -5.59 -9.65
CA VAL A 78 15.97 -5.31 -8.22
C VAL A 78 17.46 -5.08 -7.98
N GLN A 79 17.80 -3.93 -7.41
CA GLN A 79 19.16 -3.59 -7.01
C GLN A 79 19.33 -3.78 -5.50
N PHE A 80 20.47 -4.36 -5.12
CA PHE A 80 20.85 -4.66 -3.74
C PHE A 80 21.97 -3.74 -3.25
N GLY A 81 22.16 -3.67 -1.92
CA GLY A 81 23.14 -2.77 -1.31
C GLY A 81 24.61 -3.12 -1.56
N ASP A 82 24.89 -4.32 -2.07
CA ASP A 82 26.21 -4.72 -2.57
C ASP A 82 26.44 -4.28 -4.04
N GLY A 83 25.48 -3.58 -4.64
CA GLY A 83 25.50 -3.16 -6.05
C GLY A 83 25.10 -4.25 -7.04
N SER A 84 24.84 -5.48 -6.59
CA SER A 84 24.34 -6.56 -7.44
C SER A 84 22.88 -6.32 -7.85
N SER A 85 22.41 -7.06 -8.86
CA SER A 85 21.02 -6.99 -9.30
C SER A 85 20.43 -8.35 -9.69
N ALA A 86 19.13 -8.47 -9.49
CA ALA A 86 18.33 -9.59 -9.95
C ALA A 86 17.25 -9.11 -10.92
N VAL A 87 17.00 -9.90 -11.95
CA VAL A 87 15.96 -9.64 -12.96
C VAL A 87 14.89 -10.71 -12.87
N GLY A 88 13.65 -10.31 -13.11
CA GLY A 88 12.51 -11.21 -13.25
C GLY A 88 11.42 -10.60 -14.12
N THR A 89 10.23 -11.18 -14.02
CA THR A 89 9.08 -10.80 -14.84
C THR A 89 7.86 -10.63 -13.95
N ILE A 90 7.02 -9.65 -14.31
CA ILE A 90 5.69 -9.46 -13.75
C ILE A 90 4.68 -9.83 -14.82
N ASP A 91 3.78 -10.75 -14.52
CA ASP A 91 2.68 -11.14 -15.40
C ASP A 91 1.37 -10.60 -14.84
N CYS A 92 0.68 -9.76 -15.62
CA CYS A 92 -0.62 -9.22 -15.25
C CYS A 92 -1.73 -9.85 -16.11
N SER A 93 -2.81 -10.24 -15.43
CA SER A 93 -4.06 -10.63 -16.08
C SER A 93 -4.60 -9.50 -16.98
N PRO A 94 -5.38 -9.83 -18.04
CA PRO A 94 -5.92 -8.83 -18.97
C PRO A 94 -6.73 -7.71 -18.29
N SER A 95 -7.42 -8.04 -17.19
CA SER A 95 -8.22 -7.09 -16.41
C SER A 95 -7.42 -6.31 -15.36
N GLN A 96 -6.10 -6.52 -15.27
CA GLN A 96 -5.21 -5.97 -14.24
C GLN A 96 -5.76 -6.14 -12.82
N SER A 97 -6.56 -7.20 -12.61
CA SER A 97 -7.16 -7.53 -11.32
C SER A 97 -6.23 -8.39 -10.46
N ALA A 98 -5.32 -9.11 -11.12
CA ALA A 98 -4.24 -9.86 -10.51
C ALA A 98 -2.97 -9.71 -11.34
N CYS A 99 -1.86 -9.43 -10.65
CA CYS A 99 -0.50 -9.50 -11.18
C CYS A 99 0.33 -10.46 -10.32
N PHE A 100 1.29 -11.13 -10.95
CA PHE A 100 2.17 -12.12 -10.35
C PHE A 100 3.61 -11.75 -10.68
N VAL A 101 4.53 -12.00 -9.75
CA VAL A 101 5.96 -11.77 -9.97
C VAL A 101 6.73 -13.07 -9.92
N ASP A 102 7.59 -13.30 -10.91
CA ASP A 102 8.55 -14.41 -10.95
C ASP A 102 9.98 -13.84 -10.96
N MET A 103 10.71 -14.07 -9.87
CA MET A 103 12.12 -13.73 -9.70
C MET A 103 12.84 -14.98 -9.19
N ARG A 104 13.06 -15.94 -10.08
CA ARG A 104 13.60 -17.27 -9.75
C ARG A 104 14.93 -17.24 -9.00
N ARG A 105 15.80 -16.27 -9.31
CA ARG A 105 17.09 -16.08 -8.64
C ARG A 105 16.94 -15.72 -7.16
N LEU A 106 15.79 -15.20 -6.77
CA LEU A 106 15.46 -14.80 -5.40
C LEU A 106 14.52 -15.81 -4.70
N GLY A 107 14.21 -16.94 -5.33
CA GLY A 107 13.25 -17.92 -4.79
C GLY A 107 11.79 -17.42 -4.75
N VAL A 108 11.50 -16.36 -5.50
CA VAL A 108 10.13 -15.84 -5.70
C VAL A 108 9.60 -16.45 -6.99
N HIS A 109 8.60 -17.31 -6.87
CA HIS A 109 8.03 -18.04 -8.01
C HIS A 109 6.54 -17.74 -8.13
N TYR A 110 6.18 -17.03 -9.20
CA TYR A 110 4.81 -16.70 -9.56
C TYR A 110 3.96 -16.23 -8.37
N GLU A 111 4.54 -15.36 -7.55
CA GLU A 111 3.90 -14.93 -6.32
C GLU A 111 2.90 -13.81 -6.59
N ARG A 112 1.71 -13.91 -5.98
CA ARG A 112 0.68 -12.91 -6.14
C ARG A 112 1.12 -11.58 -5.54
N MET A 113 1.12 -10.55 -6.39
CA MET A 113 1.38 -9.18 -5.96
C MET A 113 0.16 -8.61 -5.23
N PRO A 114 0.38 -7.76 -4.23
CA PRO A 114 -0.72 -7.04 -3.59
C PRO A 114 -1.43 -6.18 -4.64
N ALA A 115 -2.74 -6.00 -4.45
CA ALA A 115 -3.50 -5.14 -5.34
C ALA A 115 -2.97 -3.71 -5.26
N LEU A 116 -2.75 -3.09 -6.41
CA LEU A 116 -2.48 -1.65 -6.47
C LEU A 116 -3.69 -0.94 -5.88
N GLU A 117 -3.45 0.01 -4.98
CA GLU A 117 -4.48 0.84 -4.39
C GLU A 117 -5.06 1.72 -5.51
N ARG A 118 -6.11 1.21 -6.17
CA ARG A 118 -6.80 1.93 -7.25
C ARG A 118 -7.54 3.10 -6.62
N ASP A 119 -6.92 4.27 -6.68
CA ASP A 119 -7.50 5.61 -6.46
C ASP A 119 -8.89 5.62 -5.80
N THR A 120 -8.98 5.10 -4.56
CA THR A 120 -10.19 5.11 -3.71
C THR A 120 -10.63 6.54 -3.43
N ARG A 121 -9.78 7.51 -3.78
CA ARG A 121 -10.01 8.96 -3.79
C ARG A 121 -11.23 9.38 -4.61
N TRP A 122 -11.79 8.54 -5.47
CA TRP A 122 -13.02 8.86 -6.22
C TRP A 122 -14.28 8.18 -5.68
N GLU A 123 -14.17 7.25 -4.73
CA GLU A 123 -15.35 6.58 -4.16
C GLU A 123 -16.19 7.52 -3.31
N TRP A 124 -15.56 8.43 -2.55
CA TRP A 124 -16.27 9.46 -1.80
C TRP A 124 -16.95 10.47 -2.75
N LEU A 125 -16.35 10.78 -3.91
CA LEU A 125 -16.98 11.62 -4.95
C LEU A 125 -18.16 10.89 -5.61
N ALA A 126 -18.04 9.58 -5.83
CA ALA A 126 -19.12 8.75 -6.36
C ALA A 126 -20.27 8.62 -5.35
N TRP A 127 -19.97 8.54 -4.04
CA TRP A 127 -20.95 8.63 -2.97
C TRP A 127 -21.60 10.02 -2.93
N ALA A 128 -20.81 11.10 -2.94
CA ALA A 128 -21.30 12.48 -2.87
C ALA A 128 -22.24 12.82 -4.03
N ARG A 129 -21.90 12.43 -5.27
CA ARG A 129 -22.79 12.57 -6.43
C ARG A 129 -24.09 11.78 -6.26
N ARG A 130 -24.04 10.59 -5.66
CA ARG A 130 -25.23 9.77 -5.39
C ARG A 130 -26.17 10.44 -4.40
N VAL A 131 -25.62 11.02 -3.35
CA VAL A 131 -26.37 11.78 -2.35
C VAL A 131 -26.98 13.03 -2.97
N LEU A 132 -26.21 13.82 -3.73
CA LEU A 132 -26.69 15.02 -4.40
C LEU A 132 -27.84 14.75 -5.37
N ARG A 133 -27.78 13.65 -6.14
CA ARG A 133 -28.89 13.25 -7.03
C ARG A 133 -30.14 12.86 -6.25
N ARG A 134 -30.01 12.19 -5.10
CA ARG A 134 -31.14 11.83 -4.25
C ARG A 134 -31.78 13.06 -3.61
N VAL A 135 -30.96 14.03 -3.18
CA VAL A 135 -31.45 15.30 -2.61
C VAL A 135 -32.15 16.14 -3.69
N ALA A 136 -31.55 16.25 -4.89
CA ALA A 136 -32.15 16.98 -6.01
C ALA A 136 -33.48 16.36 -6.49
N ALA A 137 -33.66 15.05 -6.35
CA ALA A 137 -34.92 14.36 -6.67
C ALA A 137 -36.02 14.54 -5.60
N LEU A 138 -35.70 15.13 -4.45
CA LEU A 138 -36.62 15.36 -3.32
C LEU A 138 -36.98 16.84 -3.14
N THR A 139 -36.35 17.74 -3.89
CA THR A 139 -36.71 19.17 -3.97
C THR A 139 -37.51 19.42 -5.26
N PRO A 140 -38.81 19.78 -5.17
CA PRO A 140 -39.62 20.17 -6.33
C PRO A 140 -39.17 21.49 -6.96
#